data_AF-A0A3R7BMN7-F1
#
_entry.id   AF-A0A3R7BMN7-F1
#
_cell.length_a   1.000
_cell.length_b   1.000
_cell.length_c   1.000
_cell.angle_alpha   90.00
_cell.angle_beta   90.00
_cell.angle_gamma   90.00
#
_symmetry.space_group_name_H-M   'P 1'
#
loop_
_entity.id
_entity.type
_entity.pdbx_description
1 polymer ?
#
loop_
_entity_poly.entity_id
_entity_poly.type
_entity_poly.pdbx_seq_one_letter_code
_entity_poly.pdbx_strand_id
1 'polypeptide(L)'
;NFNMRWIASMVAEVHRILCRGGVFLYPWDVRMKGKMEGRLRLLYEANPMSFLLEQAGGAASTGIKRMLDVVPTALHQRVPVVLGCRDEVQVIVQYHRDVSDAQP
;
A
#
# COMPACT_ATOMS: atom_id res chain seq x y z
N ASN A 1 -7.10 19.82 -4.95
CA ASN A 1 -8.23 19.07 -5.57
C ASN A 1 -7.75 17.72 -6.03
N PHE A 2 -8.31 16.63 -5.47
CA PHE A 2 -7.99 15.26 -5.86
C PHE A 2 -9.07 14.68 -6.77
N ASN A 3 -8.71 13.76 -7.67
CA ASN A 3 -9.63 12.98 -8.49
C ASN A 3 -9.36 11.48 -8.24
N MET A 4 -10.37 10.63 -8.31
CA MET A 4 -10.25 9.20 -7.99
C MET A 4 -10.58 8.29 -9.17
N ARG A 5 -9.93 7.13 -9.21
CA ARG A 5 -10.24 6.02 -10.10
C ARG A 5 -10.10 4.72 -9.32
N TRP A 6 -10.97 3.76 -9.63
CA TRP A 6 -10.90 2.41 -9.06
C TRP A 6 -11.27 1.40 -10.15
N ILE A 7 -10.26 0.83 -10.80
CA ILE A 7 -10.43 -0.13 -11.91
C ILE A 7 -10.62 -1.57 -11.38
N ALA A 8 -10.40 -1.80 -10.08
CA ALA A 8 -10.38 -3.14 -9.46
C ALA A 8 -9.34 -4.10 -10.06
N SER A 9 -8.37 -3.58 -10.82
CA SER A 9 -7.19 -4.30 -11.30
C SER A 9 -5.94 -3.57 -10.82
N MET A 10 -5.20 -4.18 -9.88
CA MET A 10 -3.98 -3.59 -9.33
C MET A 10 -2.98 -3.25 -10.43
N VAL A 11 -2.81 -4.14 -11.42
CA VAL A 11 -1.89 -3.91 -12.54
C VAL A 11 -2.26 -2.64 -13.32
N ALA A 12 -3.56 -2.46 -13.64
CA ALA A 12 -4.02 -1.28 -14.37
C ALA A 12 -3.86 0.02 -13.55
N GLU A 13 -4.09 -0.07 -12.24
CA GLU A 13 -3.86 1.04 -11.30
C GLU A 13 -2.38 1.44 -11.25
N VAL A 14 -1.48 0.48 -11.03
CA VAL A 14 -0.02 0.73 -10.97
C VAL A 14 0.50 1.25 -12.31
N HIS A 15 0.08 0.68 -13.44
CA HIS A 15 0.45 1.17 -14.76
C HIS A 15 0.09 2.65 -14.93
N ARG A 16 -1.14 3.03 -14.56
CA ARG A 16 -1.56 4.44 -14.63
C ARG A 16 -0.72 5.34 -13.73
N ILE A 17 -0.39 4.89 -12.52
CA ILE A 17 0.45 5.63 -11.58
C ILE A 17 1.86 5.82 -12.14
N LEU A 18 2.45 4.79 -12.76
CA LEU A 18 3.76 4.90 -13.40
C LEU A 18 3.75 5.91 -14.56
N CYS A 19 2.67 5.99 -15.33
CA CYS A 19 2.59 6.90 -16.48
C CYS A 19 2.36 8.37 -16.13
N ARG A 20 1.59 8.66 -15.07
CA ARG A 20 1.15 10.05 -14.78
C ARG A 20 0.98 10.39 -13.30
N GLY A 21 1.53 9.58 -12.41
CA GLY A 21 1.42 9.74 -10.97
C GLY A 21 0.07 9.34 -10.38
N GLY A 22 -0.01 9.46 -9.07
CA GLY A 22 -1.17 9.08 -8.24
C GLY A 22 -0.79 8.12 -7.13
N VAL A 23 -1.81 7.69 -6.38
CA VAL A 23 -1.67 6.75 -5.28
C VAL A 23 -2.78 5.70 -5.34
N PHE A 24 -2.45 4.48 -4.94
CA PHE A 24 -3.36 3.36 -4.82
C PHE A 24 -3.35 2.86 -3.38
N LEU A 25 -4.55 2.66 -2.82
CA LEU A 25 -4.74 2.20 -1.46
C LEU A 25 -5.62 0.94 -1.45
N TYR A 26 -5.17 -0.06 -0.72
CA TYR A 26 -5.95 -1.21 -0.30
C TYR A 26 -5.70 -1.45 1.20
N PRO A 27 -6.29 -0.61 2.07
CA PRO A 27 -6.01 -0.64 3.49
C PRO A 27 -6.66 -1.86 4.17
N TRP A 28 -6.29 -2.09 5.41
CA TRP A 28 -7.03 -2.96 6.30
C TRP A 28 -8.39 -2.35 6.65
N ASP A 29 -9.38 -3.18 6.93
CA ASP A 29 -10.75 -2.77 7.27
C ASP A 29 -11.29 -3.67 8.39
N VAL A 30 -12.17 -3.15 9.24
CA VAL A 30 -12.82 -3.87 10.35
C VAL A 30 -13.49 -5.18 9.93
N ARG A 31 -13.98 -5.29 8.69
CA ARG A 31 -14.55 -6.52 8.10
C ARG A 31 -13.54 -7.66 8.01
N MET A 32 -12.24 -7.35 8.10
CA MET A 32 -11.14 -8.30 8.06
C MET A 32 -10.66 -8.75 9.45
N LYS A 33 -11.17 -8.11 10.52
CA LYS A 33 -10.78 -8.41 11.91
C LYS A 33 -10.97 -9.90 12.21
N GLY A 34 -9.90 -10.55 12.68
CA GLY A 34 -9.87 -11.98 13.01
C GLY A 34 -9.85 -12.93 11.82
N LYS A 35 -9.76 -12.42 10.58
CA LYS A 35 -9.73 -13.25 9.36
C LYS A 35 -8.47 -13.06 8.53
N MET A 36 -8.04 -11.80 8.34
CA MET A 36 -6.90 -11.45 7.50
C MET A 36 -6.36 -10.07 7.83
N GLU A 37 -5.06 -9.88 7.63
CA GLU A 37 -4.34 -8.62 7.89
C GLU A 37 -4.39 -7.66 6.68
N GLY A 38 -4.99 -8.08 5.58
CA GLY A 38 -5.21 -7.29 4.37
C GLY A 38 -5.90 -8.12 3.30
N ARG A 39 -6.11 -7.56 2.10
CA ARG A 39 -6.69 -8.33 0.99
C ARG A 39 -5.67 -8.84 -0.01
N LEU A 40 -4.66 -8.04 -0.30
CA LEU A 40 -3.61 -8.39 -1.28
C LEU A 40 -2.55 -9.25 -0.61
N ARG A 41 -1.95 -10.15 -1.39
CA ARG A 41 -0.89 -11.05 -0.92
C ARG A 41 0.47 -10.38 -0.99
N LEU A 42 1.25 -10.53 0.07
CA LEU A 42 2.57 -9.93 0.20
C LEU A 42 3.51 -10.36 -0.94
N LEU A 43 3.68 -11.67 -1.13
CA LEU A 43 4.70 -12.20 -2.05
C LEU A 43 4.33 -12.09 -3.53
N TYR A 44 3.04 -12.19 -3.86
CA TYR A 44 2.59 -12.29 -5.25
C TYR A 44 2.12 -10.97 -5.84
N GLU A 45 1.70 -10.02 -5.01
CA GLU A 45 1.07 -8.78 -5.45
C GLU A 45 1.81 -7.57 -4.89
N ALA A 46 1.94 -7.47 -3.56
CA ALA A 46 2.49 -6.27 -2.94
C ALA A 46 3.99 -6.10 -3.22
N ASN A 47 4.82 -7.10 -2.96
CA ASN A 47 6.26 -7.05 -3.17
C ASN A 47 6.67 -6.75 -4.63
N PRO A 48 6.18 -7.49 -5.66
CA PRO A 48 6.60 -7.21 -7.03
C PRO A 48 6.18 -5.82 -7.49
N MET A 49 4.95 -5.38 -7.18
CA MET A 49 4.48 -4.04 -7.58
C MET A 49 5.22 -2.92 -6.83
N SER A 50 5.55 -3.15 -5.56
CA SER A 50 6.33 -2.21 -4.75
C SER A 50 7.74 -2.04 -5.29
N PHE A 51 8.38 -3.14 -5.69
CA PHE A 51 9.71 -3.08 -6.29
C PHE A 51 9.71 -2.23 -7.57
N LEU A 52 8.77 -2.46 -8.48
CA LEU A 52 8.64 -1.66 -9.70
C LEU A 52 8.45 -0.16 -9.40
N LEU A 53 7.58 0.17 -8.44
CA LEU A 53 7.31 1.57 -8.09
C LEU A 53 8.50 2.26 -7.41
N GLU A 54 9.18 1.57 -6.49
CA GLU A 54 10.35 2.14 -5.82
C GLU A 54 11.49 2.39 -6.82
N GLN A 55 11.69 1.49 -7.79
CA GLN A 55 12.66 1.71 -8.89
C GLN A 55 12.28 2.91 -9.78
N ALA A 56 10.98 3.19 -9.92
CA ALA A 56 10.48 4.39 -10.62
C ALA A 56 10.52 5.67 -9.76
N GLY A 57 11.12 5.64 -8.56
CA GLY A 57 11.21 6.79 -7.66
C GLY A 57 9.97 7.00 -6.78
N GLY A 58 8.99 6.09 -6.84
CA GLY A 58 7.82 6.08 -5.96
C GLY A 58 8.14 5.56 -4.55
N ALA A 59 7.08 5.21 -3.84
CA ALA A 59 7.15 4.53 -2.54
C ALA A 59 6.01 3.51 -2.39
N ALA A 60 6.23 2.53 -1.50
CA ALA A 60 5.23 1.56 -1.10
C ALA A 60 5.32 1.24 0.40
N SER A 61 4.18 1.18 1.06
CA SER A 61 4.06 1.04 2.51
C SER A 61 2.84 0.20 2.88
N THR A 62 2.87 -0.43 4.04
CA THR A 62 1.70 -1.03 4.69
C THR A 62 0.82 0.01 5.40
N GLY A 63 1.24 1.28 5.39
CA GLY A 63 0.71 2.36 6.23
C GLY A 63 1.61 2.65 7.42
N ILE A 64 2.28 1.63 7.96
CA ILE A 64 3.15 1.76 9.16
C ILE A 64 4.59 1.28 8.93
N LYS A 65 4.83 0.46 7.90
CA LYS A 65 6.15 -0.08 7.55
C LYS A 65 6.36 -0.05 6.05
N ARG A 66 7.60 0.18 5.59
CA ARG A 66 7.97 0.06 4.17
C ARG A 66 7.70 -1.36 3.66
N MET A 67 7.10 -1.48 2.47
CA MET A 67 6.61 -2.77 1.97
C MET A 67 7.72 -3.82 1.82
N LEU A 68 8.85 -3.46 1.21
CA LEU A 68 9.94 -4.41 0.95
C LEU A 68 10.74 -4.81 2.20
N ASP A 69 10.52 -4.16 3.34
CA ASP A 69 11.16 -4.51 4.62
C ASP A 69 10.29 -5.48 5.45
N VAL A 70 9.09 -5.83 4.96
CA VAL A 70 8.20 -6.79 5.63
C VAL A 70 8.76 -8.20 5.45
N VAL A 71 9.21 -8.80 6.54
CA VAL A 71 9.65 -10.20 6.57
C VAL A 71 8.41 -11.10 6.48
N PRO A 72 8.28 -11.95 5.44
CA PRO A 72 7.12 -12.82 5.29
C PRO A 72 7.04 -13.87 6.39
N THR A 73 5.85 -14.10 6.95
CA THR A 73 5.57 -15.15 7.95
C THR A 73 4.91 -16.40 7.34
N ALA A 74 4.27 -16.25 6.18
CA ALA A 74 3.62 -17.35 5.46
C ALA A 74 3.58 -17.09 3.94
N LEU A 75 3.52 -18.17 3.17
CA LEU A 75 3.49 -18.11 1.70
C LEU A 75 2.29 -17.30 1.16
N HIS A 76 1.13 -17.39 1.81
CA HIS A 76 -0.09 -16.67 1.42
C HIS A 76 -0.42 -15.49 2.34
N GLN A 77 0.57 -14.94 3.03
CA GLN A 77 0.40 -13.78 3.90
C GLN A 77 -0.26 -12.63 3.12
N ARG A 78 -1.26 -12.00 3.74
CA ARG A 78 -1.93 -10.81 3.21
C ARG A 78 -1.46 -9.57 3.93
N VAL A 79 -1.52 -8.43 3.24
CA VAL A 79 -0.94 -7.17 3.73
C VAL A 79 -1.81 -6.00 3.25
N PRO A 80 -1.97 -4.93 4.05
CA PRO A 80 -2.53 -3.68 3.56
C PRO A 80 -1.51 -2.99 2.66
N VAL A 81 -1.97 -2.28 1.63
CA VAL A 81 -1.09 -1.71 0.60
C VAL A 81 -1.40 -0.24 0.39
N VAL A 82 -0.36 0.59 0.44
CA VAL A 82 -0.35 1.98 0.00
C VAL A 82 0.85 2.13 -0.94
N LEU A 83 0.63 2.48 -2.21
CA LEU A 83 1.72 2.62 -3.19
C LEU A 83 1.45 3.76 -4.17
N GLY A 84 2.52 4.41 -4.63
CA GLY A 84 2.48 5.42 -5.68
C GLY A 84 3.52 6.51 -5.53
N CYS A 85 3.13 7.75 -5.83
CA CYS A 85 3.99 8.92 -5.64
C CYS A 85 4.49 9.03 -4.20
N ARG A 86 5.79 9.24 -4.02
CA ARG A 86 6.45 9.19 -2.71
C ARG A 86 5.84 10.13 -1.69
N ASP A 87 5.61 11.39 -2.08
CA ASP A 87 5.11 12.43 -1.17
C ASP A 87 3.68 12.11 -0.69
N GLU A 88 2.82 11.63 -1.58
CA GLU A 88 1.45 11.21 -1.26
C GLU A 88 1.45 9.99 -0.31
N VAL A 89 2.31 9.01 -0.56
CA VAL A 89 2.47 7.84 0.31
C VAL A 89 2.95 8.26 1.70
N GLN A 90 3.89 9.22 1.79
CA GLN A 90 4.39 9.73 3.06
C GLN A 90 3.31 10.45 3.88
N VAL A 91 2.46 11.26 3.24
CA VAL A 91 1.32 11.91 3.91
C VAL A 91 0.38 10.86 4.49
N ILE A 92 0.04 9.81 3.74
CA ILE A 92 -0.82 8.73 4.23
C ILE A 92 -0.18 7.99 5.41
N VAL A 93 1.12 7.70 5.34
CA VAL A 93 1.86 7.08 6.46
C VAL A 93 1.85 7.99 7.68
N GLN A 94 1.97 9.31 7.51
CA GLN A 94 1.93 10.26 8.62
C GLN A 94 0.58 10.21 9.35
N TYR A 95 -0.54 10.14 8.62
CA TYR A 95 -1.85 9.99 9.26
C TYR A 95 -1.97 8.72 10.13
N HIS A 96 -1.30 7.63 9.77
CA HIS A 96 -1.28 6.42 10.60
C HIS A 96 -0.44 6.60 11.87
N ARG A 97 0.65 7.37 11.79
CA ARG A 97 1.51 7.70 12.93
C ARG A 97 0.79 8.62 13.91
N ASP A 98 0.18 9.70 13.42
CA ASP A 98 -0.50 10.68 14.26
C ASP A 98 -1.61 10.03 15.11
N VAL A 99 -2.33 9.05 14.55
CA VAL A 99 -3.36 8.30 15.29
C VAL A 99 -2.76 7.35 16.33
N SER A 100 -1.61 6.76 16.03
CA SER A 100 -0.91 5.86 16.96
C SER A 100 -0.36 6.62 18.16
N ASP A 101 0.17 7.83 17.95
CA ASP A 101 0.72 8.69 19.01
C ASP A 101 -0.37 9.37 19.86
N ALA A 102 -1.60 9.47 19.33
CA ALA A 102 -2.75 10.04 20.02
C ALA A 102 -3.52 9.03 20.91
N GLN A 103 -3.18 7.73 20.85
CA GLN A 103 -3.75 6.70 21.73
C GLN A 103 -2.81 6.48 22.93
N PRO A 104 -3.25 6.75 24.17
CA PRO A 104 -2.44 6.56 25.39
C PRO A 104 -2.16 5.09 25.71
#